data_AF-A0A536S534-F1
#
_entry.id   AF-A0A536S534-F1
#
_cell.length_a   1.000
_cell.length_b   1.000
_cell.length_c   1.000
_cell.angle_alpha   90.00
_cell.angle_beta   90.00
_cell.angle_gamma   90.00
#
_symmetry.space_group_name_H-M   'P 1'
#
loop_
_entity.id
_entity.type
_entity.pdbx_description
1 polymer ?
#
loop_
_entity_poly.entity_id
_entity_poly.type
_entity_poly.pdbx_seq_one_letter_code
_entity_poly.pdbx_strand_id
1 'polypeptide(L)'
;MGESSNGCSHDRTDVHHVKRDGYWGSDGVTTLLGAQILPQRPRFVRERAELPGHILEPAWAGTRVLVRIGHGEPHFLGYDGPVDGPRELYEAIVAVARCETATLDGVLVDDWKDESDLEVDDSGNAYTRQFGSRQIFAAFDLLEVDAEGLLEVPLLERKRHLEGVLTSSQNVRLTPFVTRALRTWHDTLVTQGFRRAVLKNWNSSYAPGKTNDDWLLVEKLKAPPPR
;
A
#
# COMPACT_ATOMS: atom_id res chain seq x y z
N MET A 1 -35.49 64.40 25.58
CA MET A 1 -34.03 64.65 25.60
C MET A 1 -33.40 63.40 26.18
N GLY A 2 -32.60 62.59 25.51
CA GLY A 2 -32.11 62.59 24.13
C GLY A 2 -31.70 61.14 23.80
N GLU A 3 -31.66 60.87 22.51
CA GLU A 3 -31.25 59.61 21.88
C GLU A 3 -29.82 59.20 22.24
N SER A 4 -29.49 57.91 22.15
CA SER A 4 -28.60 57.43 21.08
C SER A 4 -28.32 55.92 21.15
N SER A 5 -28.50 55.33 19.99
CA SER A 5 -28.20 53.99 19.51
C SER A 5 -26.71 53.73 19.36
N ASN A 6 -26.33 52.45 19.29
CA ASN A 6 -25.24 51.79 18.53
C ASN A 6 -24.79 50.57 19.35
N GLY A 7 -24.61 49.35 18.84
CA GLY A 7 -24.39 48.86 17.49
C GLY A 7 -23.22 47.87 17.54
N CYS A 8 -23.38 46.75 16.84
CA CYS A 8 -22.33 45.87 16.29
C CYS A 8 -21.68 44.75 17.14
N SER A 9 -21.95 43.54 16.65
CA SER A 9 -21.00 42.48 16.23
C SER A 9 -20.29 41.58 17.25
N HIS A 10 -20.50 40.28 16.98
CA HIS A 10 -19.65 39.12 17.20
C HIS A 10 -18.18 39.41 17.54
N ASP A 11 -17.66 38.71 18.56
CA ASP A 11 -16.45 37.94 18.35
C ASP A 11 -16.39 36.68 19.22
N ARG A 12 -16.06 35.56 18.57
CA ARG A 12 -15.85 34.24 19.17
C ARG A 12 -14.35 34.16 19.47
N THR A 13 -13.97 34.21 20.73
CA THR A 13 -12.59 33.97 21.14
C THR A 13 -12.27 32.47 21.11
N ASP A 14 -11.47 32.13 20.11
CA ASP A 14 -10.20 31.39 20.21
C ASP A 14 -10.21 29.98 20.81
N VAL A 15 -10.25 28.99 19.92
CA VAL A 15 -9.67 27.66 20.18
C VAL A 15 -8.30 27.62 19.50
N HIS A 16 -7.28 27.37 20.32
CA HIS A 16 -5.87 27.41 19.96
C HIS A 16 -5.52 26.64 18.68
N HIS A 17 -5.00 27.38 17.72
CA HIS A 17 -4.32 26.90 16.53
C HIS A 17 -3.00 26.23 16.93
N VAL A 18 -2.95 24.89 16.90
CA VAL A 18 -1.69 24.15 16.96
C VAL A 18 -1.10 24.17 15.56
N LYS A 19 -0.09 25.02 15.37
CA LYS A 19 0.80 25.00 14.20
C LYS A 19 1.46 23.63 14.11
N ARG A 20 1.28 22.95 12.98
CA ARG A 20 2.21 21.92 12.49
C ARG A 20 3.06 22.57 11.40
N ASP A 21 4.18 23.15 11.82
CA ASP A 21 5.36 23.31 10.96
C ASP A 21 5.82 21.88 10.60
N GLY A 22 6.08 21.46 9.36
CA GLY A 22 6.45 22.19 8.16
C GLY A 22 7.75 21.57 7.65
N TYR A 23 7.67 20.52 6.82
CA TYR A 23 8.71 20.08 5.87
C TYR A 23 8.07 19.12 4.86
N TRP A 24 7.22 19.67 3.99
CA TRP A 24 6.84 19.02 2.73
C TRP A 24 7.55 19.78 1.63
N GLY A 25 8.57 19.17 1.03
CA GLY A 25 9.13 19.66 -0.22
C GLY A 25 8.04 19.60 -1.29
N SER A 26 7.67 20.75 -1.83
CA SER A 26 6.50 20.96 -2.69
C SER A 26 6.68 20.52 -4.15
N ASP A 27 7.64 19.68 -4.47
CA ASP A 27 8.10 19.51 -5.86
C ASP A 27 7.54 18.26 -6.58
N GLY A 28 6.51 17.60 -6.05
CA GLY A 28 5.94 16.39 -6.67
C GLY A 28 4.46 16.11 -6.46
N VAL A 29 3.72 16.99 -5.77
CA VAL A 29 2.31 16.76 -5.45
C VAL A 29 1.43 17.32 -6.58
N THR A 30 0.73 16.44 -7.30
CA THR A 30 -0.23 16.83 -8.35
C THR A 30 -1.62 16.34 -7.96
N THR A 31 -2.64 17.20 -8.03
CA THR A 31 -4.03 16.79 -7.80
C THR A 31 -4.51 15.87 -8.92
N LEU A 32 -4.81 14.60 -8.61
CA LEU A 32 -5.28 13.58 -9.59
C LEU A 32 -6.81 13.43 -9.58
N LEU A 33 -7.55 14.52 -9.78
CA LEU A 33 -9.00 14.45 -9.90
C LEU A 33 -9.40 13.75 -11.22
N GLY A 34 -9.81 12.48 -11.12
CA GLY A 34 -10.47 11.74 -12.21
C GLY A 34 -9.56 11.02 -13.21
N ALA A 35 -8.25 10.93 -12.96
CA ALA A 35 -7.36 10.13 -13.80
C ALA A 35 -7.59 8.63 -13.54
N GLN A 36 -7.86 7.85 -14.59
CA GLN A 36 -7.78 6.38 -14.50
C GLN A 36 -6.31 5.99 -14.41
N ILE A 37 -5.81 5.81 -13.20
CA ILE A 37 -4.47 5.27 -12.96
C ILE A 37 -4.49 3.79 -13.37
N LEU A 38 -3.54 3.37 -14.21
CA LEU A 38 -3.36 1.96 -14.58
C LEU A 38 -2.22 1.35 -13.77
N PRO A 39 -2.32 0.08 -13.35
CA PRO A 39 -1.24 -0.55 -12.59
C PRO A 39 0.08 -0.61 -13.39
N GLN A 40 1.19 -0.18 -12.79
CA GLN A 40 2.54 -0.29 -13.37
C GLN A 40 2.95 -1.76 -13.46
N ARG A 41 3.39 -2.23 -14.63
CA ARG A 41 3.73 -3.65 -14.85
C ARG A 41 5.22 -3.91 -14.54
N PRO A 42 5.56 -4.87 -13.66
CA PRO A 42 6.95 -5.25 -13.47
C PRO A 42 7.46 -6.00 -14.71
N ARG A 43 8.73 -5.81 -15.06
CA ARG A 43 9.37 -6.61 -16.10
C ARG A 43 9.83 -7.95 -15.51
N PHE A 44 9.47 -9.05 -16.15
CA PHE A 44 9.95 -10.37 -15.74
C PHE A 44 11.43 -10.55 -16.11
N VAL A 45 12.20 -11.06 -15.15
CA VAL A 45 13.59 -11.45 -15.34
C VAL A 45 13.83 -12.76 -14.61
N ARG A 46 14.21 -13.81 -15.33
CA ARG A 46 14.44 -15.13 -14.71
C ARG A 46 15.50 -15.07 -13.60
N GLU A 47 16.55 -14.29 -13.83
CA GLU A 47 17.67 -14.20 -12.89
C GLU A 47 18.32 -12.82 -12.93
N ARG A 48 18.65 -12.27 -11.77
CA ARG A 48 19.26 -10.95 -11.65
C ARG A 48 20.29 -10.92 -10.54
N ALA A 49 21.41 -10.23 -10.76
CA ALA A 49 22.32 -9.89 -9.67
C ALA A 49 21.68 -8.83 -8.77
N GLU A 50 22.00 -8.84 -7.48
CA GLU A 50 21.54 -7.81 -6.53
C GLU A 50 21.88 -6.40 -7.05
N LEU A 51 20.88 -5.52 -7.08
CA LEU A 51 21.03 -4.15 -7.55
C LEU A 51 21.12 -3.19 -6.36
N PRO A 52 22.11 -2.27 -6.34
CA PRO A 52 22.14 -1.23 -5.33
C PRO A 52 20.93 -0.30 -5.49
N GLY A 53 20.48 0.29 -4.38
CA GLY A 53 19.34 1.20 -4.38
C GLY A 53 18.01 0.54 -4.77
N HIS A 54 17.87 -0.76 -4.49
CA HIS A 54 16.61 -1.48 -4.67
C HIS A 54 16.11 -2.03 -3.35
N ILE A 55 14.79 -2.09 -3.23
CA ILE A 55 14.13 -2.93 -2.24
C ILE A 55 13.80 -4.29 -2.86
N LEU A 56 13.61 -5.29 -2.00
CA LEU A 56 12.94 -6.52 -2.37
C LEU A 56 11.59 -6.58 -1.67
N GLU A 57 10.58 -7.14 -2.33
CA GLU A 57 9.27 -7.53 -1.79
C GLU A 57 8.92 -8.97 -2.16
N PRO A 58 8.07 -9.68 -1.39
CA PRO A 58 7.48 -10.92 -1.86
C PRO A 58 6.60 -10.66 -3.09
N ALA A 59 6.64 -11.56 -4.07
CA ALA A 59 5.66 -11.54 -5.15
C ALA A 59 4.43 -12.37 -4.74
N TRP A 60 3.44 -11.69 -4.16
CA TRP A 60 2.16 -12.31 -3.78
C TRP A 60 1.51 -13.02 -4.97
N ALA A 61 0.93 -14.19 -4.70
CA ALA A 61 0.11 -14.90 -5.68
C ALA A 61 -1.35 -14.47 -5.51
N GLY A 62 -1.97 -14.02 -6.59
CA GLY A 62 -3.35 -13.53 -6.57
C GLY A 62 -3.62 -12.53 -7.70
N THR A 63 -4.71 -11.79 -7.56
CA THR A 63 -5.14 -10.79 -8.56
C THR A 63 -4.66 -9.41 -8.15
N ARG A 64 -3.76 -8.81 -8.94
CA ARG A 64 -3.31 -7.43 -8.69
C ARG A 64 -4.42 -6.43 -9.02
N VAL A 65 -4.69 -5.52 -8.10
CA VAL A 65 -5.72 -4.50 -8.21
C VAL A 65 -5.24 -3.17 -7.64
N LEU A 66 -5.77 -2.08 -8.20
CA LEU A 66 -5.86 -0.79 -7.54
C LEU A 66 -7.16 -0.75 -6.74
N VAL A 67 -7.08 -0.44 -5.45
CA VAL A 67 -8.25 -0.21 -4.58
C VAL A 67 -8.51 1.28 -4.49
N ARG A 68 -9.73 1.71 -4.78
CA ARG A 68 -10.15 3.11 -4.84
C ARG A 68 -11.09 3.45 -3.68
N ILE A 69 -10.52 3.93 -2.59
CA ILE A 69 -11.25 4.33 -1.37
C ILE A 69 -11.89 5.70 -1.59
N GLY A 70 -13.16 5.85 -1.19
CA GLY A 70 -13.87 7.14 -1.25
C GLY A 70 -14.22 7.62 -2.66
N HIS A 71 -13.83 6.88 -3.69
CA HIS A 71 -14.22 7.14 -5.08
C HIS A 71 -15.47 6.33 -5.45
N GLY A 72 -16.21 6.78 -6.47
CA GLY A 72 -17.30 5.98 -7.05
C GLY A 72 -16.78 4.72 -7.75
N GLU A 73 -17.69 3.78 -8.04
CA GLU A 73 -17.37 2.50 -8.70
C GLU A 73 -16.53 2.69 -9.99
N PRO A 74 -15.63 1.73 -10.32
CA PRO A 74 -15.37 0.48 -9.60
C PRO A 74 -14.43 0.68 -8.38
N HIS A 75 -14.65 -0.07 -7.31
CA HIS A 75 -13.75 -0.10 -6.14
C HIS A 75 -12.41 -0.80 -6.41
N PHE A 76 -12.40 -1.82 -7.28
CA PHE A 76 -11.20 -2.56 -7.66
C PHE A 76 -10.94 -2.44 -9.17
N LEU A 77 -9.72 -2.06 -9.54
CA LEU A 77 -9.27 -1.91 -10.92
C LEU A 77 -8.03 -2.76 -11.19
N GLY A 78 -8.16 -3.74 -12.06
CA GLY A 78 -7.05 -4.56 -12.53
C GLY A 78 -6.36 -3.95 -13.75
N TYR A 79 -5.53 -4.76 -14.41
CA TYR A 79 -4.85 -4.38 -15.65
C TYR A 79 -5.79 -4.13 -16.82
N ASP A 80 -6.90 -4.87 -16.89
CA ASP A 80 -7.79 -4.93 -18.05
C ASP A 80 -9.17 -4.33 -17.76
N GLY A 81 -9.31 -3.60 -16.64
CA GLY A 81 -10.55 -2.94 -16.25
C GLY A 81 -11.01 -3.29 -14.83
N PRO A 82 -12.31 -3.09 -14.51
CA PRO A 82 -12.89 -3.46 -13.23
C PRO A 82 -12.62 -4.93 -12.87
N VAL A 83 -12.37 -5.19 -11.59
CA VAL A 83 -12.22 -6.55 -11.04
C VAL A 83 -13.30 -6.75 -9.99
N ASP A 84 -13.97 -7.89 -10.04
CA ASP A 84 -14.91 -8.26 -8.97
C ASP A 84 -14.13 -8.62 -7.71
N GLY A 85 -14.46 -7.97 -6.60
CA GLY A 85 -13.92 -8.27 -5.28
C GLY A 85 -15.05 -8.36 -4.24
N PRO A 86 -14.89 -9.13 -3.15
CA PRO A 86 -15.89 -9.20 -2.10
C PRO A 86 -16.11 -7.83 -1.48
N ARG A 87 -17.38 -7.46 -1.33
CA ARG A 87 -17.77 -6.18 -0.72
C ARG A 87 -17.24 -6.06 0.70
N GLU A 88 -17.28 -7.15 1.46
CA GLU A 88 -16.80 -7.22 2.85
C GLU A 88 -15.30 -6.96 2.94
N LEU A 89 -14.52 -7.37 1.93
CA LEU A 89 -13.09 -7.09 1.87
C LEU A 89 -12.84 -5.60 1.59
N TYR A 90 -13.60 -4.98 0.68
CA TYR A 90 -13.52 -3.54 0.47
C TYR A 90 -13.87 -2.75 1.74
N GLU A 91 -14.97 -3.10 2.41
CA GLU A 91 -15.39 -2.48 3.66
C GLU A 91 -14.32 -2.65 4.76
N ALA A 92 -13.67 -3.81 4.85
CA ALA A 92 -12.56 -4.03 5.77
C ALA A 92 -11.32 -3.17 5.44
N ILE A 93 -11.05 -2.89 4.16
CA ILE A 93 -9.98 -1.96 3.74
C ILE A 93 -10.31 -0.53 4.15
N VAL A 94 -11.55 -0.07 3.88
CA VAL A 94 -12.00 1.28 4.25
C VAL A 94 -11.95 1.47 5.77
N ALA A 95 -12.37 0.46 6.55
CA ALA A 95 -12.40 0.54 8.01
C ALA A 95 -11.02 0.74 8.66
N VAL A 96 -9.93 0.39 7.98
CA VAL A 96 -8.56 0.51 8.49
C VAL A 96 -7.73 1.57 7.77
N ALA A 97 -8.33 2.26 6.80
CA ALA A 97 -7.75 3.42 6.14
C ALA A 97 -7.98 4.69 6.97
N ARG A 98 -7.00 5.60 6.94
CA ARG A 98 -6.96 6.87 7.69
C ARG A 98 -6.94 8.05 6.72
N CYS A 99 -7.85 8.05 5.77
CA CYS A 99 -8.00 9.03 4.70
C CYS A 99 -9.46 9.09 4.25
N GLU A 100 -9.86 10.17 3.59
CA GLU A 100 -11.16 10.29 2.93
C GLU A 100 -11.13 9.60 1.55
N THR A 101 -10.07 9.83 0.77
CA THR A 101 -9.86 9.16 -0.53
C THR A 101 -8.47 8.57 -0.63
N ALA A 102 -8.32 7.47 -1.37
CA ALA A 102 -7.01 6.92 -1.70
C ALA A 102 -7.07 5.96 -2.89
N THR A 103 -5.96 5.88 -3.63
CA THR A 103 -5.70 4.77 -4.57
C THR A 103 -4.52 3.94 -4.08
N LEU A 104 -4.82 2.71 -3.63
CA LEU A 104 -3.84 1.73 -3.13
C LEU A 104 -3.50 0.72 -4.23
N ASP A 105 -2.24 0.33 -4.38
CA ASP A 105 -1.83 -0.78 -5.27
C ASP A 105 -1.49 -2.01 -4.44
N GLY A 106 -2.07 -3.15 -4.80
CA GLY A 106 -1.91 -4.39 -4.04
C GLY A 106 -2.40 -5.64 -4.76
N VAL A 107 -2.44 -6.75 -4.04
CA VAL A 107 -2.89 -8.05 -4.54
C VAL A 107 -4.04 -8.57 -3.68
N LEU A 108 -5.13 -8.96 -4.32
CA LEU A 108 -6.14 -9.83 -3.71
C LEU A 108 -5.55 -11.25 -3.66
N VAL A 109 -5.20 -11.70 -2.47
CA VAL A 109 -4.62 -13.03 -2.24
C VAL A 109 -5.74 -13.97 -1.83
N ASP A 110 -5.92 -15.02 -2.63
CA ASP A 110 -6.89 -16.07 -2.38
C ASP A 110 -6.32 -17.14 -1.43
N ASP A 111 -7.20 -17.84 -0.73
CA ASP A 111 -6.85 -18.97 0.16
C ASP A 111 -5.79 -18.61 1.23
N TRP A 112 -5.75 -17.36 1.72
CA TRP A 112 -4.83 -16.98 2.78
C TRP A 112 -5.17 -17.73 4.06
N LYS A 113 -4.15 -18.36 4.64
CA LYS A 113 -4.22 -19.09 5.90
C LYS A 113 -3.41 -18.31 6.90
N ASP A 114 -4.06 -17.87 7.97
CA ASP A 114 -3.33 -17.28 9.07
C ASP A 114 -2.39 -18.32 9.68
N GLU A 115 -1.28 -17.83 10.21
CA GLU A 115 -0.49 -18.62 11.16
C GLU A 115 -1.46 -19.06 12.26
N SER A 116 -1.36 -20.34 12.60
CA SER A 116 -2.38 -20.97 13.39
C SER A 116 -2.30 -20.46 14.83
N ASP A 117 -3.32 -19.75 15.31
CA ASP A 117 -3.32 -19.24 16.67
C ASP A 117 -3.58 -20.38 17.67
N LEU A 118 -2.75 -20.44 18.69
CA LEU A 118 -2.97 -21.31 19.85
C LEU A 118 -4.00 -20.62 20.75
N GLU A 119 -5.21 -21.18 20.79
CA GLU A 119 -6.28 -20.77 21.69
C GLU A 119 -6.40 -21.80 22.85
N VAL A 120 -7.08 -21.43 23.93
CA VAL A 120 -7.34 -22.31 25.08
C VAL A 120 -8.85 -22.45 25.25
N ASP A 121 -9.37 -23.67 25.32
CA ASP A 121 -10.80 -23.93 25.53
C ASP A 121 -11.24 -23.69 26.99
N ASP A 122 -12.55 -23.75 27.25
CA ASP A 122 -13.14 -23.60 28.58
C ASP A 122 -12.66 -24.66 29.59
N SER A 123 -12.01 -25.73 29.12
CA SER A 123 -11.42 -26.81 29.92
C SER A 123 -9.89 -26.65 30.12
N GLY A 124 -9.28 -25.60 29.59
CA GLY A 124 -7.84 -25.33 29.71
C GLY A 124 -6.97 -26.06 28.69
N ASN A 125 -7.54 -26.73 27.70
CA ASN A 125 -6.75 -27.39 26.65
C ASN A 125 -6.36 -26.38 25.57
N ALA A 126 -5.08 -26.35 25.23
CA ALA A 126 -4.62 -25.60 24.06
C ALA A 126 -5.10 -26.31 22.79
N TYR A 127 -5.84 -25.61 21.94
CA TYR A 127 -6.17 -26.07 20.59
C TYR A 127 -5.74 -25.03 19.58
N THR A 128 -5.37 -25.50 18.40
CA THR A 128 -5.05 -24.64 17.27
C THR A 128 -6.33 -24.31 16.53
N ARG A 129 -6.75 -23.04 16.54
CA ARG A 129 -7.87 -22.63 15.70
C ARG A 129 -7.39 -22.50 14.26
N GLN A 130 -7.78 -23.46 13.44
CA GLN A 130 -7.64 -23.32 11.99
C GLN A 130 -8.72 -22.35 11.51
N PHE A 131 -8.34 -21.10 11.26
CA PHE A 131 -9.21 -20.22 10.50
C PHE A 131 -9.39 -20.83 9.10
N GLY A 132 -10.64 -20.88 8.63
CA GLY A 132 -10.92 -21.18 7.24
C GLY A 132 -10.11 -20.22 6.36
N SER A 133 -9.63 -20.72 5.23
CA SER A 133 -8.90 -19.86 4.32
C SER A 133 -9.78 -18.72 3.84
N ARG A 134 -9.18 -17.54 3.70
CA ARG A 134 -9.91 -16.31 3.39
C ARG A 134 -9.17 -15.48 2.38
N GLN A 135 -9.91 -14.58 1.74
CA GLN A 135 -9.29 -13.59 0.88
C GLN A 135 -8.76 -12.42 1.72
N ILE A 136 -7.56 -11.95 1.39
CA ILE A 136 -6.97 -10.76 1.98
C ILE A 136 -6.51 -9.79 0.89
N PHE A 137 -6.32 -8.53 1.26
CA PHE A 137 -5.65 -7.54 0.43
C PHE A 137 -4.23 -7.29 0.94
N ALA A 138 -3.23 -7.59 0.12
CA ALA A 138 -1.83 -7.28 0.39
C ALA A 138 -1.43 -6.00 -0.36
N ALA A 139 -1.46 -4.86 0.33
CA ALA A 139 -1.07 -3.56 -0.22
C ALA A 139 0.45 -3.44 -0.30
N PHE A 140 0.98 -2.85 -1.37
CA PHE A 140 2.42 -2.60 -1.51
C PHE A 140 2.78 -1.20 -2.03
N ASP A 141 1.84 -0.40 -2.51
CA ASP A 141 2.08 0.99 -2.92
C ASP A 141 0.86 1.88 -2.65
N LEU A 142 1.07 3.20 -2.63
CA LEU A 142 0.05 4.24 -2.49
C LEU A 142 0.26 5.27 -3.61
N LEU A 143 -0.79 5.52 -4.39
CA LEU A 143 -0.71 6.32 -5.62
C LEU A 143 -1.41 7.67 -5.49
N GLU A 144 -2.38 7.75 -4.59
CA GLU A 144 -3.12 8.97 -4.25
C GLU A 144 -3.61 8.84 -2.80
N VAL A 145 -3.64 9.95 -2.06
CA VAL A 145 -4.33 10.08 -0.78
C VAL A 145 -4.95 11.46 -0.67
N ASP A 146 -6.21 11.58 -0.24
CA ASP A 146 -6.93 12.84 -0.02
C ASP A 146 -6.80 13.84 -1.19
N ALA A 147 -6.99 13.33 -2.41
CA ALA A 147 -6.84 14.03 -3.69
C ALA A 147 -5.40 14.49 -4.05
N GLU A 148 -4.39 14.14 -3.25
CA GLU A 148 -2.98 14.35 -3.54
C GLU A 148 -2.38 13.14 -4.26
N GLY A 149 -1.96 13.32 -5.51
CA GLY A 149 -1.29 12.30 -6.30
C GLY A 149 0.17 12.13 -5.88
N LEU A 150 0.60 10.88 -5.72
CA LEU A 150 1.93 10.50 -5.29
C LEU A 150 2.77 9.88 -6.42
N LEU A 151 2.32 9.92 -7.67
CA LEU A 151 2.97 9.20 -8.77
C LEU A 151 4.43 9.64 -9.00
N GLU A 152 4.75 10.91 -8.80
CA GLU A 152 6.12 11.43 -8.94
C GLU A 152 6.95 11.33 -7.65
N VAL A 153 6.33 10.91 -6.54
CA VAL A 153 7.01 10.75 -5.25
C VAL A 153 7.85 9.46 -5.28
N PRO A 154 9.11 9.47 -4.80
CA PRO A 154 9.95 8.28 -4.69
C PRO A 154 9.28 7.09 -3.99
N LEU A 155 9.50 5.87 -4.47
CA LEU A 155 8.88 4.64 -3.95
C LEU A 155 8.98 4.48 -2.43
N LEU A 156 10.14 4.73 -1.82
CA LEU A 156 10.28 4.61 -0.36
C LEU A 156 9.45 5.63 0.42
N GLU A 157 9.26 6.82 -0.14
CA GLU A 157 8.40 7.84 0.45
C GLU A 157 6.93 7.42 0.32
N ARG A 158 6.49 6.93 -0.86
CA ARG A 158 5.13 6.38 -1.04
C ARG A 158 4.83 5.24 -0.07
N LYS A 159 5.79 4.37 0.21
CA LYS A 159 5.65 3.32 1.22
C LYS A 159 5.49 3.85 2.64
N ARG A 160 6.25 4.90 3.02
CA ARG A 160 6.04 5.58 4.31
C ARG A 160 4.65 6.21 4.39
N HIS A 161 4.18 6.83 3.31
CA HIS A 161 2.82 7.35 3.26
C HIS A 161 1.78 6.23 3.40
N LEU A 162 1.96 5.11 2.69
CA LEU A 162 1.11 3.93 2.81
C LEU A 162 1.00 3.43 4.26
N GLU A 163 2.13 3.32 4.97
CA GLU A 163 2.17 2.94 6.39
C GLU A 163 1.45 3.93 7.31
N GLY A 164 1.42 5.22 6.95
CA GLY A 164 0.66 6.24 7.67
C GLY A 164 -0.85 6.20 7.39
N VAL A 165 -1.23 5.81 6.17
CA VAL A 165 -2.63 5.83 5.68
C VAL A 165 -3.36 4.52 5.96
N LEU A 166 -2.69 3.37 5.93
CA LEU A 166 -3.34 2.06 6.01
C LEU A 166 -2.82 1.24 7.18
N THR A 167 -3.72 0.84 8.09
CA THR A 167 -3.35 -0.04 9.23
C THR A 167 -3.53 -1.51 8.85
N SER A 168 -2.57 -2.36 9.20
CA SER A 168 -2.73 -3.82 9.01
C SER A 168 -3.83 -4.37 9.91
N SER A 169 -4.56 -5.36 9.41
CA SER A 169 -5.66 -6.02 10.11
C SER A 169 -5.70 -7.50 9.75
N GLN A 170 -6.76 -8.18 10.17
CA GLN A 170 -7.00 -9.55 9.74
C GLN A 170 -7.03 -9.60 8.18
N ASN A 171 -7.84 -8.80 7.50
CA ASN A 171 -8.03 -8.92 6.05
C ASN A 171 -7.09 -8.03 5.22
N VAL A 172 -6.31 -7.16 5.85
CA VAL A 172 -5.45 -6.19 5.16
C VAL A 172 -4.01 -6.34 5.65
N ARG A 173 -3.08 -6.52 4.71
CA ARG A 173 -1.65 -6.64 5.02
C ARG A 173 -0.87 -5.56 4.28
N LEU A 174 0.06 -4.93 4.99
CA LEU A 174 1.14 -4.17 4.36
C LEU A 174 2.23 -5.14 3.92
N THR A 175 2.62 -5.07 2.65
CA THR A 175 3.65 -5.94 2.09
C THR A 175 5.01 -5.57 2.68
N PRO A 176 5.70 -6.50 3.38
CA PRO A 176 7.01 -6.23 3.94
C PRO A 176 8.02 -6.05 2.81
N PHE A 177 9.07 -5.29 3.08
CA PHE A 177 10.20 -5.12 2.17
C PHE A 177 11.51 -5.03 2.95
N VAL A 178 12.62 -5.32 2.27
CA VAL A 178 13.98 -5.09 2.80
C VAL A 178 14.80 -4.26 1.83
N THR A 179 15.70 -3.44 2.36
CA THR A 179 16.65 -2.59 1.60
C THR A 179 18.08 -3.14 1.64
N ARG A 180 18.30 -4.24 2.40
CA ARG A 180 19.61 -4.83 2.68
C ARG A 180 19.46 -6.34 2.69
N ALA A 181 20.57 -7.04 2.45
CA ALA A 181 20.60 -8.51 2.46
C ALA A 181 19.51 -9.12 1.55
N LEU A 182 19.30 -8.54 0.36
CA LEU A 182 18.18 -8.90 -0.51
C LEU A 182 18.21 -10.39 -0.85
N ARG A 183 19.41 -10.96 -1.05
CA ARG A 183 19.59 -12.39 -1.35
C ARG A 183 19.15 -13.29 -0.19
N THR A 184 19.62 -13.02 1.02
CA THR A 184 19.25 -13.82 2.20
C THR A 184 17.74 -13.80 2.43
N TRP A 185 17.11 -12.65 2.20
CA TRP A 185 15.67 -12.55 2.32
C TRP A 185 14.93 -13.21 1.16
N HIS A 186 15.45 -13.15 -0.08
CA HIS A 186 14.95 -13.94 -1.22
C HIS A 186 14.96 -15.45 -0.91
N ASP A 187 16.06 -15.97 -0.38
CA ASP A 187 16.17 -17.40 0.01
C ASP A 187 15.14 -17.77 1.09
N THR A 188 14.87 -16.84 2.02
CA THR A 188 13.84 -17.00 3.06
C THR A 188 12.44 -17.05 2.44
N LEU A 189 12.12 -16.13 1.52
CA LEU A 189 10.84 -16.10 0.81
C LEU A 189 10.62 -17.39 0.00
N VAL A 190 11.66 -17.91 -0.67
CA VAL A 190 11.59 -19.19 -1.39
C VAL A 190 11.28 -20.33 -0.44
N THR A 191 11.92 -20.37 0.73
CA THR A 191 11.66 -21.37 1.78
C THR A 191 10.22 -21.28 2.31
N GLN A 192 9.64 -20.08 2.34
CA GLN A 192 8.25 -19.81 2.69
C GLN A 192 7.25 -20.08 1.54
N GLY A 193 7.72 -20.60 0.40
CA GLY A 193 6.86 -21.00 -0.73
C GLY A 193 6.64 -19.93 -1.80
N PHE A 194 7.24 -18.73 -1.68
CA PHE A 194 7.18 -17.73 -2.74
C PHE A 194 8.06 -18.17 -3.92
N ARG A 195 7.46 -18.30 -5.11
CA ARG A 195 8.21 -18.65 -6.34
C ARG A 195 9.05 -17.49 -6.88
N ARG A 196 8.68 -16.26 -6.55
CA ARG A 196 9.23 -15.03 -7.11
C ARG A 196 9.28 -13.92 -6.06
N ALA A 197 10.10 -12.92 -6.32
CA ALA A 197 10.16 -11.67 -5.57
C ALA A 197 10.13 -10.49 -6.54
N VAL A 198 9.82 -9.30 -6.04
CA VAL A 198 9.85 -8.06 -6.83
C VAL A 198 10.99 -7.20 -6.33
N LEU A 199 11.98 -6.95 -7.19
CA LEU A 199 12.97 -5.89 -6.98
C LEU A 199 12.36 -4.58 -7.43
N LYS A 200 12.47 -3.53 -6.62
CA LYS A 200 12.02 -2.20 -7.01
C LYS A 200 13.08 -1.15 -6.72
N ASN A 201 13.38 -0.30 -7.70
CA ASN A 201 14.23 0.87 -7.54
C ASN A 201 13.60 1.79 -6.49
N TRP A 202 14.31 2.02 -5.39
CA TRP A 202 13.79 2.69 -4.19
C TRP A 202 13.45 4.17 -4.40
N ASN A 203 13.96 4.77 -5.48
CA ASN A 203 13.79 6.17 -5.87
C ASN A 203 12.92 6.31 -7.12
N SER A 204 12.27 5.24 -7.59
CA SER A 204 11.43 5.29 -8.79
C SER A 204 10.11 6.02 -8.54
N SER A 205 9.74 6.91 -9.46
CA SER A 205 8.37 7.35 -9.65
C SER A 205 7.50 6.16 -10.08
N TYR A 206 6.19 6.24 -9.83
CA TYR A 206 5.24 5.30 -10.36
C TYR A 206 5.01 5.57 -11.84
N ALA A 207 4.99 4.54 -12.68
CA ALA A 207 4.82 4.65 -14.12
C ALA A 207 3.50 3.98 -14.57
N PRO A 208 2.35 4.70 -14.51
CA PRO A 208 1.04 4.10 -14.77
C PRO A 208 0.97 3.38 -16.12
N GLY A 209 0.52 2.12 -16.08
CA GLY A 209 0.32 1.28 -17.27
C GLY A 209 1.59 0.91 -18.06
N LYS A 210 2.78 1.36 -17.62
CA LYS A 210 4.05 1.11 -18.30
C LYS A 210 4.77 -0.09 -17.70
N THR A 211 5.63 -0.70 -18.50
CA THR A 211 6.66 -1.65 -18.06
C THR A 211 8.01 -0.99 -18.24
N ASN A 212 8.83 -0.96 -17.19
CA ASN A 212 10.18 -0.41 -17.23
C ASN A 212 11.14 -1.23 -16.35
N ASP A 213 12.36 -0.73 -16.16
CA ASP A 213 13.42 -1.41 -15.39
C ASP A 213 13.39 -1.10 -13.90
N ASP A 214 12.51 -0.21 -13.45
CA ASP A 214 12.41 0.14 -12.04
C ASP A 214 11.83 -1.01 -11.22
N TRP A 215 10.93 -1.81 -11.80
CA TRP A 215 10.25 -2.91 -11.10
C TRP A 215 10.52 -4.21 -11.85
N LEU A 216 11.28 -5.12 -11.22
CA LEU A 216 11.68 -6.40 -11.81
C LEU A 216 11.05 -7.55 -11.01
N LEU A 217 10.25 -8.38 -11.67
CA LEU A 217 9.77 -9.64 -11.12
C LEU A 217 10.84 -10.71 -11.35
N VAL A 218 11.46 -11.20 -10.29
CA VAL A 218 12.61 -12.11 -10.35
C VAL A 218 12.32 -13.48 -9.75
N GLU A 219 12.82 -14.54 -10.39
CA GLU A 219 12.80 -15.91 -9.83
C GLU A 219 14.05 -16.19 -9.01
N LYS A 220 15.22 -15.71 -9.46
CA LYS A 220 16.51 -15.95 -8.80
C LYS A 220 17.28 -14.65 -8.58
N LEU A 221 17.82 -14.48 -7.38
CA LEU A 221 18.74 -13.40 -7.06
C LEU A 221 20.17 -13.94 -6.88
N LYS A 222 21.13 -13.42 -7.64
CA LYS A 222 22.55 -13.77 -7.54
C LYS A 222 23.34 -12.71 -6.78
N ALA A 223 24.48 -13.12 -6.23
CA ALA A 223 25.48 -12.17 -5.75
C ALA A 223 25.89 -11.21 -6.86
N PRO A 224 26.20 -9.94 -6.53
CA PRO A 224 26.78 -9.03 -7.50
C PRO A 224 28.10 -9.60 -8.03
N PRO A 225 28.45 -9.34 -9.31
CA PRO A 225 29.75 -9.75 -9.83
C PRO A 225 30.88 -9.16 -8.97
N PRO A 226 32.02 -9.87 -8.85
CA PRO A 226 33.18 -9.30 -8.18
C PRO A 226 33.57 -7.98 -8.86
N ARG A 227 33.91 -6.98 -8.05
CA ARG A 227 34.42 -5.68 -8.53
C ARG A 227 35.82 -5.83 -9.12
#